data_AF-A0A1E9ZX60-F1
#
_entry.id   AF-A0A1E9ZX60-F1
#
_cell.length_a   1.000
_cell.length_b   1.000
_cell.length_c   1.000
_cell.angle_alpha   90.00
_cell.angle_beta   90.00
_cell.angle_gamma   90.00
#
_symmetry.space_group_name_H-M   'P 1'
#
loop_
_entity.id
_entity.type
_entity.pdbx_description
1 polymer ?
#
loop_
_entity_poly.entity_id
_entity_poly.type
_entity_poly.pdbx_seq_one_letter_code
_entity_poly.pdbx_strand_id
1 'polypeptide(L)'
;MARQNYFEFIKSMRFDAKKEIEIVKKILQEDIYIKNYKTNLQEFFSDGYKKYYPVEKKGQHVTFEEKFTVIYQRFTSVDCLYTVFEFIIDLYSEIRNKDKFAKNYVASKELEKIEDSGWIPEDDNEFEIWKETIKHTSLMDQYEKLCERLEYSLDKTNHELITLENGDKIIVEKNAYASEVSQILSESNMQDAIKLLEYNHFANKGNIHRKKEILLSLAGYLEPYLKEFEHPETLPKELKDIYNELKIVLQTKGAETDKKGKKIPKKIAVFDNLSEMYNKGGLRHNNDKQYHLNMNDEELEQWYDNIYSSTLFVILSLEMGRNLSKLNELKKK
;
A
#
# COMPACT_ATOMS: atom_id res chain seq x y z
N MET A 1 -20.09 18.77 4.51
CA MET A 1 -20.55 17.55 5.21
C MET A 1 -20.04 16.35 4.43
N ALA A 2 -18.86 15.84 4.81
CA ALA A 2 -18.35 14.60 4.25
C ALA A 2 -19.31 13.47 4.65
N ARG A 3 -19.77 12.68 3.66
CA ARG A 3 -20.49 11.44 3.98
C ARG A 3 -19.47 10.49 4.60
N GLN A 4 -19.44 10.40 5.93
CA GLN A 4 -18.95 9.19 6.57
C GLN A 4 -19.75 8.03 5.98
N ASN A 5 -19.06 7.11 5.32
CA ASN A 5 -19.68 5.92 4.77
C ASN A 5 -20.36 5.19 5.94
N TYR A 6 -21.63 4.82 5.82
CA TYR A 6 -22.41 4.17 6.89
C TYR A 6 -21.67 2.93 7.46
N PHE A 7 -20.84 2.28 6.64
CA PHE A 7 -19.96 1.18 7.04
C PHE A 7 -18.76 1.58 7.92
N GLU A 8 -18.15 2.75 7.70
CA GLU A 8 -17.07 3.29 8.54
C GLU A 8 -17.60 3.61 9.94
N PHE A 9 -18.81 4.18 10.02
CA PHE A 9 -19.49 4.47 11.28
C PHE A 9 -19.84 3.20 12.06
N ILE A 10 -20.21 2.11 11.38
CA ILE A 10 -20.50 0.81 12.01
C ILE A 10 -19.21 0.07 12.42
N LYS A 11 -18.13 0.13 11.62
CA LYS A 11 -16.84 -0.51 11.94
C LYS A 11 -16.13 0.17 13.12
N SER A 12 -16.12 1.51 13.14
CA SER A 12 -15.57 2.30 14.26
C SER A 12 -16.34 2.10 15.58
N MET A 13 -17.63 1.73 15.53
CA MET A 13 -18.40 1.35 16.72
C MET A 13 -17.99 0.01 17.35
N ARG A 14 -17.18 -0.84 16.69
CA ARG A 14 -16.83 -2.19 17.20
C ARG A 14 -15.34 -2.44 17.45
N PHE A 15 -14.44 -1.66 16.87
CA PHE A 15 -12.99 -1.85 17.03
C PHE A 15 -12.41 -0.87 18.04
N ASP A 16 -11.83 -1.39 19.13
CA ASP A 16 -11.15 -0.58 20.15
C ASP A 16 -9.63 -0.71 19.99
N ALA A 17 -9.04 0.24 19.28
CA ALA A 17 -7.60 0.27 19.04
C ALA A 17 -6.78 0.37 20.34
N LYS A 18 -7.31 1.01 21.40
CA LYS A 18 -6.60 1.10 22.68
C LYS A 18 -6.53 -0.27 23.33
N LYS A 19 -7.65 -1.00 23.33
CA LYS A 19 -7.69 -2.38 23.84
C LYS A 19 -6.74 -3.29 23.05
N GLU A 20 -6.68 -3.17 21.73
CA GLU A 20 -5.76 -3.94 20.90
C GLU A 20 -4.29 -3.63 21.20
N ILE A 21 -3.93 -2.35 21.38
CA ILE A 21 -2.58 -1.95 21.80
C ILE A 21 -2.19 -2.61 23.13
N GLU A 22 -3.11 -2.66 24.11
CA GLU A 22 -2.84 -3.31 25.39
C GLU A 22 -2.68 -4.83 25.26
N ILE A 23 -3.45 -5.47 24.36
CA ILE A 23 -3.25 -6.90 24.03
C ILE A 23 -1.87 -7.12 23.40
N VAL A 24 -1.47 -6.28 22.45
CA VAL A 24 -0.14 -6.36 21.79
C VAL A 24 0.98 -6.21 22.82
N LYS A 25 0.91 -5.22 23.71
CA LYS A 25 1.90 -5.04 24.80
C LYS A 25 1.98 -6.27 25.69
N LYS A 26 0.82 -6.84 26.05
CA LYS A 26 0.78 -8.06 26.86
C LYS A 26 1.45 -9.23 26.13
N ILE A 27 1.19 -9.41 24.83
CA ILE A 27 1.84 -10.46 24.04
C ILE A 27 3.35 -10.23 24.00
N LEU A 28 3.83 -9.00 23.83
CA LEU A 28 5.27 -8.71 23.81
C LEU A 28 5.98 -9.02 25.13
N GLN A 29 5.28 -8.84 26.26
CA GLN A 29 5.83 -8.98 27.61
C GLN A 29 5.52 -10.32 28.28
N GLU A 30 4.65 -11.14 27.68
CA GLU A 30 4.29 -12.44 28.22
C GLU A 30 5.52 -13.35 28.24
N ASP A 31 5.72 -14.01 29.38
CA ASP A 31 6.92 -14.82 29.60
C ASP A 31 6.84 -16.13 28.81
N ILE A 32 7.93 -16.44 28.14
CA ILE A 32 8.18 -17.73 27.49
C ILE A 32 9.49 -18.32 28.01
N TYR A 33 9.71 -19.60 27.69
CA TYR A 33 10.93 -20.29 28.06
C TYR A 33 11.65 -20.77 26.80
N ILE A 34 12.91 -20.36 26.68
CA ILE A 34 13.86 -20.92 25.72
C ILE A 34 14.80 -21.82 26.53
N LYS A 35 14.59 -23.14 26.43
CA LYS A 35 15.15 -24.13 27.37
C LYS A 35 14.76 -23.82 28.82
N ASN A 36 15.75 -23.39 29.61
CA ASN A 36 15.61 -23.08 31.05
C ASN A 36 15.70 -21.57 31.32
N TYR A 37 15.82 -20.76 30.26
CA TYR A 37 15.90 -19.31 30.37
C TYR A 37 14.53 -18.71 30.11
N LYS A 38 14.06 -17.94 31.08
CA LYS A 38 12.85 -17.16 30.98
C LYS A 38 13.14 -15.90 30.16
N THR A 39 12.33 -15.62 29.14
CA THR A 39 12.46 -14.46 28.26
C THR A 39 11.09 -14.07 27.67
N ASN A 40 11.03 -13.13 26.74
CA ASN A 40 9.82 -12.72 26.01
C ASN A 40 10.16 -12.09 24.64
N LEU A 41 9.13 -11.83 23.83
CA LEU A 41 9.31 -11.17 22.53
C LEU A 41 9.96 -9.78 22.65
N GLN A 42 9.63 -9.01 23.69
CA GLN A 42 10.23 -7.68 23.88
C GLN A 42 11.75 -7.77 24.04
N GLU A 43 12.26 -8.70 24.84
CA GLU A 43 13.70 -8.95 25.00
C GLU A 43 14.34 -9.38 23.68
N PHE A 44 13.72 -10.33 22.97
CA PHE A 44 14.19 -10.79 21.66
C PHE A 44 14.30 -9.64 20.65
N PHE A 45 13.26 -8.80 20.56
CA PHE A 45 13.29 -7.64 19.67
C PHE A 45 14.26 -6.56 20.13
N SER A 46 14.47 -6.39 21.43
CA SER A 46 15.45 -5.43 21.96
C SER A 46 16.87 -5.80 21.59
N ASP A 47 17.23 -7.08 21.73
CA ASP A 47 18.52 -7.62 21.30
C ASP A 47 18.68 -7.54 19.77
N GLY A 48 17.63 -7.93 19.05
CA GLY A 48 17.59 -7.83 17.60
C GLY A 48 17.73 -6.39 17.09
N TYR A 49 17.08 -5.43 17.74
CA TYR A 49 17.16 -4.01 17.41
C TYR A 49 18.59 -3.48 17.59
N LYS A 50 19.21 -3.82 18.71
CA LYS A 50 20.58 -3.45 19.01
C LYS A 50 21.55 -3.99 17.97
N LYS A 51 21.42 -5.28 17.63
CA LYS A 51 22.38 -6.01 16.79
C LYS A 51 22.17 -5.83 15.29
N TYR A 52 20.93 -5.79 14.82
CA TYR A 52 20.60 -5.97 13.41
C TYR A 52 19.88 -4.78 12.77
N TYR A 53 19.20 -3.94 13.54
CA TYR A 53 18.44 -2.83 12.96
C TYR A 53 19.38 -1.76 12.36
N PRO A 54 19.15 -1.28 11.12
CA PRO A 54 20.08 -0.37 10.44
C PRO A 54 20.28 0.96 11.18
N VAL A 55 21.53 1.43 11.27
CA VAL A 55 21.90 2.64 12.04
C VAL A 55 21.19 3.88 11.49
N GLU A 56 21.09 3.97 10.18
CA GLU A 56 20.36 5.01 9.44
C GLU A 56 18.87 5.05 9.78
N LYS A 57 18.24 3.91 10.12
CA LYS A 57 16.83 3.82 10.54
C LYS A 57 16.63 4.10 12.05
N LYS A 58 17.69 3.99 12.86
CA LYS A 58 17.64 4.26 14.32
C LYS A 58 17.40 5.75 14.62
N GLY A 59 18.05 6.64 13.86
CA GLY A 59 18.00 8.07 14.11
C GLY A 59 18.52 8.39 15.52
N GLN A 60 17.70 9.06 16.34
CA GLN A 60 18.04 9.41 17.73
C GLN A 60 17.67 8.33 18.76
N HIS A 61 16.99 7.25 18.35
CA HIS A 61 16.48 6.22 19.26
C HIS A 61 17.40 5.01 19.20
N VAL A 62 18.17 4.80 20.26
CA VAL A 62 19.25 3.79 20.29
C VAL A 62 18.74 2.44 20.79
N THR A 63 17.60 2.44 21.48
CA THR A 63 16.95 1.25 22.04
C THR A 63 15.56 1.01 21.45
N PHE A 64 15.10 -0.24 21.55
CA PHE A 64 13.77 -0.66 21.15
C PHE A 64 12.69 0.06 21.97
N GLU A 65 12.90 0.20 23.28
CA GLU A 65 11.99 0.86 24.22
C GLU A 65 11.86 2.36 23.92
N GLU A 66 12.95 3.05 23.60
CA GLU A 66 12.91 4.45 23.18
C GLU A 66 12.07 4.60 21.90
N LYS A 67 12.28 3.71 20.93
CA LYS A 67 11.52 3.73 19.67
C LYS A 67 10.03 3.49 19.91
N PHE A 68 9.68 2.48 20.71
CA PHE A 68 8.29 2.20 21.09
C PHE A 68 7.65 3.37 21.86
N THR A 69 8.38 3.97 22.80
CA THR A 69 7.90 5.12 23.57
C THR A 69 7.54 6.29 22.66
N VAL A 70 8.40 6.59 21.68
CA VAL A 70 8.16 7.66 20.71
C VAL A 70 6.96 7.37 19.83
N ILE A 71 6.78 6.11 19.39
CA ILE A 71 5.60 5.70 18.63
C ILE A 71 4.32 5.95 19.45
N TYR A 72 4.29 5.54 20.72
CA TYR A 72 3.13 5.74 21.60
C TYR A 72 2.86 7.20 21.96
N GLN A 73 3.88 8.07 21.92
CA GLN A 73 3.73 9.50 22.16
C GLN A 73 3.23 10.25 20.92
N ARG A 74 3.67 9.82 19.73
CA ARG A 74 3.41 10.54 18.48
C ARG A 74 2.09 10.14 17.82
N PHE A 75 1.70 8.88 17.93
CA PHE A 75 0.53 8.35 17.26
C PHE A 75 -0.53 7.93 18.27
N THR A 76 -1.80 7.94 17.86
CA THR A 76 -2.92 7.53 18.71
C THR A 76 -3.84 6.57 17.96
N SER A 77 -4.61 5.78 18.70
CA SER A 77 -5.62 4.87 18.13
C SER A 77 -5.04 3.86 17.12
N VAL A 78 -5.65 3.76 15.93
CA VAL A 78 -5.31 2.80 14.88
C VAL A 78 -3.92 3.07 14.29
N ASP A 79 -3.56 4.34 14.09
CA ASP A 79 -2.25 4.70 13.52
C ASP A 79 -1.09 4.25 14.41
N CYS A 80 -1.29 4.34 15.74
CA CYS A 80 -0.31 3.84 16.70
C CYS A 80 -0.15 2.33 16.58
N LEU A 81 -1.26 1.60 16.51
CA LEU A 81 -1.28 0.14 16.37
C LEU A 81 -0.54 -0.30 15.09
N TYR A 82 -0.81 0.35 13.96
CA TYR A 82 -0.17 0.04 12.68
C TYR A 82 1.31 0.38 12.66
N THR A 83 1.68 1.54 13.22
CA THR A 83 3.10 1.92 13.32
C THR A 83 3.88 0.91 14.17
N VAL A 84 3.28 0.41 15.26
CA VAL A 84 3.88 -0.66 16.08
C VAL A 84 4.04 -1.94 15.25
N PHE A 85 3.01 -2.36 14.52
CA PHE A 85 3.08 -3.59 13.73
C PHE A 85 4.09 -3.51 12.58
N GLU A 86 4.09 -2.43 11.78
CA GLU A 86 5.09 -2.23 10.73
C GLU A 86 6.51 -2.25 11.31
N PHE A 87 6.73 -1.53 12.42
CA PHE A 87 8.04 -1.52 13.06
C PHE A 87 8.49 -2.91 13.52
N ILE A 88 7.60 -3.69 14.16
CA ILE A 88 7.93 -5.05 14.61
C ILE A 88 8.22 -5.97 13.42
N ILE A 89 7.40 -5.90 12.37
CA ILE A 89 7.53 -6.76 11.18
C ILE A 89 8.81 -6.44 10.42
N ASP A 90 9.11 -5.16 10.24
CA ASP A 90 10.35 -4.72 9.60
C ASP A 90 11.56 -5.16 10.43
N LEU A 91 11.52 -4.95 11.75
CA LEU A 91 12.58 -5.38 12.64
C LEU A 91 12.77 -6.90 12.59
N TYR A 92 11.69 -7.68 12.63
CA TYR A 92 11.79 -9.13 12.52
C TYR A 92 12.38 -9.57 11.18
N SER A 93 12.01 -8.90 10.09
CA SER A 93 12.57 -9.17 8.76
C SER A 93 14.07 -8.88 8.72
N GLU A 94 14.54 -7.79 9.33
CA GLU A 94 15.97 -7.48 9.47
C GLU A 94 16.72 -8.52 10.31
N ILE A 95 16.14 -8.99 11.42
CA ILE A 95 16.72 -10.05 12.25
C ILE A 95 16.83 -11.34 11.43
N ARG A 96 15.74 -11.73 10.76
CA ARG A 96 15.65 -12.95 9.94
C ARG A 96 16.67 -12.96 8.81
N ASN A 97 16.93 -11.81 8.19
CA ASN A 97 17.87 -11.69 7.08
C ASN A 97 19.34 -11.75 7.51
N LYS A 98 19.65 -11.44 8.78
CA LYS A 98 21.04 -11.28 9.27
C LYS A 98 21.48 -12.34 10.29
N ASP A 99 20.55 -12.92 11.03
CA ASP A 99 20.84 -13.95 12.02
C ASP A 99 20.90 -15.36 11.39
N LYS A 100 21.97 -16.11 11.70
CA LYS A 100 22.20 -17.47 11.15
C LYS A 100 21.03 -18.42 11.47
N PHE A 101 20.41 -18.27 12.64
CA PHE A 101 19.40 -19.18 13.16
C PHE A 101 17.98 -18.65 12.91
N ALA A 102 17.74 -17.35 13.16
CA ALA A 102 16.38 -16.80 13.13
C ALA A 102 15.66 -16.98 11.79
N LYS A 103 16.41 -17.09 10.67
CA LYS A 103 15.84 -17.40 9.36
C LYS A 103 15.06 -18.72 9.29
N ASN A 104 15.38 -19.66 10.17
CA ASN A 104 14.83 -21.00 10.24
C ASN A 104 13.92 -21.21 11.46
N TYR A 105 13.63 -20.18 12.26
CA TYR A 105 12.69 -20.32 13.37
C TYR A 105 11.29 -20.61 12.83
N VAL A 106 10.61 -21.57 13.47
CA VAL A 106 9.27 -22.03 13.11
C VAL A 106 8.42 -22.17 14.38
N ALA A 107 7.11 -22.04 14.25
CA ALA A 107 6.17 -22.26 15.35
C ALA A 107 6.02 -23.75 15.69
N SER A 108 5.50 -24.06 16.87
CA SER A 108 5.31 -25.45 17.34
C SER A 108 4.48 -26.28 16.36
N LYS A 109 3.41 -25.69 15.80
CA LYS A 109 2.55 -26.34 14.81
C LYS A 109 3.26 -26.65 13.49
N GLU A 110 4.20 -25.80 13.08
CA GLU A 110 5.00 -26.04 11.87
C GLU A 110 6.09 -27.06 12.12
N LEU A 111 6.70 -27.04 13.31
CA LEU A 111 7.66 -28.05 13.75
C LEU A 111 7.06 -29.46 13.68
N GLU A 112 5.86 -29.66 14.23
CA GLU A 112 5.14 -30.95 14.19
C GLU A 112 5.01 -31.49 12.76
N LYS A 113 4.67 -30.62 11.78
CA LYS A 113 4.55 -31.02 10.38
C LYS A 113 5.90 -31.42 9.76
N ILE A 114 6.98 -30.75 10.14
CA ILE A 114 8.33 -31.07 9.65
C ILE A 114 8.74 -32.44 10.20
N GLU A 115 8.52 -32.69 11.49
CA GLU A 115 8.82 -33.97 12.13
C GLU A 115 8.00 -35.12 11.51
N ASP A 116 6.69 -34.89 11.29
CA ASP A 116 5.79 -35.87 10.65
C ASP A 116 6.18 -36.18 9.20
N SER A 117 6.84 -35.25 8.50
CA SER A 117 7.34 -35.48 7.13
C SER A 117 8.51 -36.46 7.07
N GLY A 118 9.11 -36.80 8.22
CA GLY A 118 10.32 -37.62 8.30
C GLY A 118 11.59 -36.90 7.84
N TRP A 119 11.56 -35.56 7.78
CA TRP A 119 12.73 -34.76 7.41
C TRP A 119 13.87 -34.97 8.42
N ILE A 120 15.09 -35.09 7.90
CA ILE A 120 16.31 -35.22 8.69
C ILE A 120 17.37 -34.26 8.12
N PRO A 121 18.21 -33.63 8.97
CA PRO A 121 19.30 -32.79 8.51
C PRO A 121 20.29 -33.55 7.61
N GLU A 122 20.71 -32.93 6.50
CA GLU A 122 21.62 -33.55 5.52
C GLU A 122 23.10 -33.43 5.93
N ASP A 123 23.44 -32.42 6.74
CA ASP A 123 24.80 -32.17 7.21
C ASP A 123 24.88 -31.63 8.66
N ASP A 124 26.10 -31.52 9.19
CA ASP A 124 26.36 -31.04 10.56
C ASP A 124 25.89 -29.59 10.78
N ASN A 125 25.92 -28.75 9.74
CA ASN A 125 25.51 -27.36 9.84
C ASN A 125 23.97 -27.24 9.88
N GLU A 126 23.25 -28.01 9.06
CA GLU A 126 21.79 -28.14 9.15
C GLU A 126 21.36 -28.72 10.51
N PHE A 127 22.10 -29.69 11.03
CA PHE A 127 21.83 -30.27 12.35
C PHE A 127 22.02 -29.25 13.48
N GLU A 128 23.07 -28.43 13.41
CA GLU A 128 23.31 -27.34 14.37
C GLU A 128 22.19 -26.30 14.32
N ILE A 129 21.80 -25.89 13.12
CA ILE A 129 20.69 -24.95 12.88
C ILE A 129 19.39 -25.52 13.44
N TRP A 130 19.07 -26.78 13.12
CA TRP A 130 17.84 -27.44 13.53
C TRP A 130 17.74 -27.55 15.05
N LYS A 131 18.82 -27.97 15.70
CA LYS A 131 18.92 -27.99 17.17
C LYS A 131 18.68 -26.61 17.77
N GLU A 132 19.08 -25.53 17.10
CA GLU A 132 18.83 -24.18 17.59
C GLU A 132 17.38 -23.74 17.36
N THR A 133 16.83 -24.01 16.18
CA THR A 133 15.44 -23.72 15.81
C THR A 133 14.43 -24.30 16.79
N ILE A 134 14.55 -25.59 17.14
CA ILE A 134 13.58 -26.27 18.03
C ILE A 134 13.45 -25.58 19.39
N LYS A 135 14.50 -24.90 19.87
CA LYS A 135 14.47 -24.22 21.17
C LYS A 135 13.62 -22.94 21.16
N HIS A 136 13.32 -22.41 19.98
CA HIS A 136 12.67 -21.11 19.78
C HIS A 136 11.21 -21.24 19.34
N THR A 137 10.62 -22.43 19.36
CA THR A 137 9.21 -22.61 18.95
C THR A 137 8.24 -21.80 19.79
N SER A 138 8.42 -21.74 21.12
CA SER A 138 7.56 -20.92 21.99
C SER A 138 7.68 -19.41 21.71
N LEU A 139 8.84 -18.94 21.27
CA LEU A 139 9.03 -17.56 20.79
C LEU A 139 8.23 -17.33 19.50
N MET A 140 8.28 -18.29 18.59
CA MET A 140 7.54 -18.21 17.33
C MET A 140 6.03 -18.33 17.52
N ASP A 141 5.55 -19.18 18.41
CA ASP A 141 4.13 -19.26 18.77
C ASP A 141 3.63 -17.91 19.31
N GLN A 142 4.47 -17.23 20.08
CA GLN A 142 4.15 -15.90 20.60
C GLN A 142 4.13 -14.84 19.48
N TYR A 143 5.08 -14.93 18.55
CA TYR A 143 5.10 -14.06 17.37
C TYR A 143 3.90 -14.31 16.44
N GLU A 144 3.47 -15.56 16.27
CA GLU A 144 2.25 -15.90 15.53
C GLU A 144 1.01 -15.26 16.17
N LYS A 145 0.86 -15.33 17.50
CA LYS A 145 -0.23 -14.61 18.21
C LYS A 145 -0.22 -13.11 17.91
N LEU A 146 0.96 -12.51 17.80
CA LEU A 146 1.08 -11.10 17.43
C LEU A 146 0.60 -10.86 15.99
N CYS A 147 0.98 -11.72 15.04
CA CYS A 147 0.50 -11.67 13.66
C CYS A 147 -1.02 -11.87 13.56
N GLU A 148 -1.60 -12.78 14.35
CA GLU A 148 -3.06 -12.96 14.43
C GLU A 148 -3.78 -11.69 14.92
N ARG A 149 -3.19 -10.95 15.87
CA ARG A 149 -3.74 -9.65 16.30
C ARG A 149 -3.66 -8.60 15.19
N LEU A 150 -2.59 -8.60 14.41
CA LEU A 150 -2.49 -7.73 13.23
C LEU A 150 -3.58 -8.06 12.23
N GLU A 151 -3.71 -9.32 11.80
CA GLU A 151 -4.73 -9.73 10.83
C GLU A 151 -6.14 -9.39 11.29
N TYR A 152 -6.46 -9.65 12.57
CA TYR A 152 -7.72 -9.23 13.18
C TYR A 152 -7.94 -7.71 13.07
N SER A 153 -6.91 -6.92 13.37
CA SER A 153 -6.98 -5.45 13.33
C SER A 153 -7.17 -4.93 11.91
N LEU A 154 -6.47 -5.50 10.93
CA LEU A 154 -6.60 -5.17 9.51
C LEU A 154 -8.00 -5.49 8.97
N ASP A 155 -8.55 -6.66 9.30
CA ASP A 155 -9.92 -7.03 8.90
C ASP A 155 -10.97 -6.04 9.42
N LYS A 156 -10.91 -5.71 10.72
CA LYS A 156 -11.91 -4.85 11.38
C LYS A 156 -11.91 -3.42 10.88
N THR A 157 -10.80 -2.96 10.34
CA THR A 157 -10.55 -1.58 9.92
C THR A 157 -10.52 -1.40 8.40
N ASN A 158 -10.76 -2.46 7.61
CA ASN A 158 -10.66 -2.42 6.14
C ASN A 158 -9.23 -2.21 5.59
N HIS A 159 -8.21 -2.72 6.27
CA HIS A 159 -6.83 -2.62 5.83
C HIS A 159 -6.26 -3.98 5.42
N GLU A 160 -5.12 -3.96 4.75
CA GLU A 160 -4.33 -5.13 4.38
C GLU A 160 -2.83 -4.84 4.48
N LEU A 161 -2.03 -5.90 4.66
CA LEU A 161 -0.59 -5.85 4.66
C LEU A 161 -0.07 -6.25 3.28
N ILE A 162 0.56 -5.34 2.56
CA ILE A 162 1.13 -5.59 1.24
C ILE A 162 2.64 -5.74 1.38
N THR A 163 3.21 -6.76 0.75
CA THR A 163 4.67 -6.91 0.60
C THR A 163 5.09 -6.26 -0.72
N LEU A 164 5.97 -5.27 -0.65
CA LEU A 164 6.59 -4.63 -1.81
C LEU A 164 7.70 -5.54 -2.36
N GLU A 165 8.13 -5.36 -3.62
CA GLU A 165 9.18 -6.25 -4.18
C GLU A 165 10.53 -6.12 -3.48
N ASN A 166 10.81 -4.99 -2.83
CA ASN A 166 12.02 -4.84 -2.01
C ASN A 166 11.95 -5.63 -0.69
N GLY A 167 10.83 -6.29 -0.39
CA GLY A 167 10.58 -7.08 0.80
C GLY A 167 9.95 -6.29 1.96
N ASP A 168 9.88 -4.96 1.86
CA ASP A 168 9.24 -4.12 2.88
C ASP A 168 7.74 -4.38 2.89
N LYS A 169 7.12 -4.25 4.06
CA LYS A 169 5.70 -4.50 4.23
C LYS A 169 5.01 -3.24 4.71
N ILE A 170 3.94 -2.87 4.03
CA ILE A 170 3.17 -1.66 4.32
C ILE A 170 1.70 -2.00 4.60
N ILE A 171 1.10 -1.27 5.53
CA ILE A 171 -0.33 -1.36 5.85
C ILE A 171 -1.09 -0.31 5.05
N VAL A 172 -1.98 -0.75 4.18
CA VAL A 172 -2.79 0.14 3.33
C VAL A 172 -4.28 -0.13 3.55
N GLU A 173 -5.11 0.88 3.30
CA GLU A 173 -6.55 0.67 3.18
C GLU A 173 -6.86 -0.18 1.93
N LYS A 174 -7.73 -1.18 2.08
CA LYS A 174 -8.17 -2.04 0.99
C LYS A 174 -8.86 -1.22 -0.09
N ASN A 175 -8.28 -1.22 -1.29
CA ASN A 175 -8.86 -0.56 -2.46
C ASN A 175 -8.63 -1.41 -3.70
N ALA A 176 -9.66 -2.13 -4.13
CA ALA A 176 -9.60 -3.02 -5.29
C ALA A 176 -9.11 -2.31 -6.57
N TYR A 177 -9.55 -1.06 -6.78
CA TYR A 177 -9.12 -0.27 -7.93
C TYR A 177 -7.64 0.09 -7.84
N ALA A 178 -7.14 0.43 -6.65
CA ALA A 178 -5.73 0.70 -6.46
C ALA A 178 -4.88 -0.55 -6.70
N SER A 179 -5.33 -1.72 -6.23
CA SER A 179 -4.62 -2.98 -6.46
C SER A 179 -4.56 -3.35 -7.96
N GLU A 180 -5.68 -3.23 -8.68
CA GLU A 180 -5.71 -3.47 -10.13
C GLU A 180 -4.83 -2.47 -10.89
N VAL A 181 -4.90 -1.18 -10.55
CA VAL A 181 -4.08 -0.16 -11.21
C VAL A 181 -2.60 -0.33 -10.88
N SER A 182 -2.26 -0.72 -9.65
CA SER A 182 -0.88 -1.05 -9.28
C SER A 182 -0.33 -2.17 -10.16
N GLN A 183 -1.11 -3.21 -10.42
CA GLN A 183 -0.71 -4.28 -11.33
C GLN A 183 -0.48 -3.76 -12.74
N ILE A 184 -1.38 -2.93 -13.29
CA ILE A 184 -1.21 -2.31 -14.62
C ILE A 184 0.07 -1.45 -14.68
N LEU A 185 0.32 -0.62 -13.66
CA LEU A 185 1.50 0.24 -13.62
C LEU A 185 2.79 -0.57 -13.50
N SER A 186 2.77 -1.68 -12.77
CA SER A 186 3.95 -2.54 -12.55
C SER A 186 4.54 -3.09 -13.86
N GLU A 187 3.72 -3.23 -14.91
CA GLU A 187 4.18 -3.66 -16.24
C GLU A 187 5.10 -2.63 -16.91
N SER A 188 5.04 -1.37 -16.50
CA SER A 188 5.72 -0.25 -17.15
C SER A 188 6.69 0.50 -16.23
N ASN A 189 6.28 0.77 -14.99
CA ASN A 189 7.10 1.41 -13.98
C ASN A 189 6.69 0.94 -12.58
N MET A 190 7.52 0.08 -12.01
CA MET A 190 7.33 -0.49 -10.70
C MET A 190 7.33 0.57 -9.58
N GLN A 191 8.12 1.64 -9.74
CA GLN A 191 8.18 2.71 -8.75
C GLN A 191 6.86 3.50 -8.68
N ASP A 192 6.18 3.69 -9.82
CA ASP A 192 4.87 4.33 -9.85
C ASP A 192 3.77 3.43 -9.27
N ALA A 193 3.88 2.11 -9.47
CA ALA A 193 2.99 1.12 -8.85
C ALA A 193 3.08 1.17 -7.32
N ILE A 194 4.30 1.17 -6.75
CA ILE A 194 4.50 1.31 -5.29
C ILE A 194 3.91 2.62 -4.79
N LYS A 195 4.26 3.76 -5.42
CA LYS A 195 3.75 5.09 -5.02
C LYS A 195 2.22 5.14 -5.01
N LEU A 196 1.58 4.46 -5.95
CA LEU A 196 0.11 4.40 -6.02
C LEU A 196 -0.49 3.68 -4.81
N LEU A 197 0.10 2.58 -4.35
CA LEU A 197 -0.32 1.87 -3.15
C LEU A 197 -0.05 2.70 -1.89
N GLU A 198 1.10 3.37 -1.84
CA GLU A 198 1.47 4.26 -0.75
C GLU A 198 0.48 5.42 -0.58
N TYR A 199 -0.27 5.81 -1.61
CA TYR A 199 -1.31 6.84 -1.47
C TYR A 199 -2.32 6.48 -0.37
N ASN A 200 -2.69 5.20 -0.29
CA ASN A 200 -3.64 4.65 0.69
C ASN A 200 -2.93 4.11 1.95
N HIS A 201 -1.62 4.35 2.10
CA HIS A 201 -0.90 4.01 3.33
C HIS A 201 -1.44 4.82 4.50
N PHE A 202 -1.63 4.18 5.65
CA PHE A 202 -2.27 4.82 6.80
C PHE A 202 -1.53 6.09 7.27
N ALA A 203 -0.19 6.11 7.18
CA ALA A 203 0.61 7.25 7.62
C ALA A 203 0.54 8.44 6.64
N ASN A 204 -0.04 8.25 5.46
CA ASN A 204 -0.28 9.32 4.50
C ASN A 204 -1.63 10.02 4.66
N LYS A 205 -2.47 9.57 5.60
CA LYS A 205 -3.66 10.31 6.02
C LYS A 205 -3.27 11.66 6.61
N GLY A 206 -3.83 12.75 6.08
CA GLY A 206 -3.44 14.12 6.41
C GLY A 206 -2.10 14.57 5.81
N ASN A 207 -1.35 13.69 5.13
CA ASN A 207 -0.04 14.03 4.55
C ASN A 207 -0.19 14.61 3.14
N ILE A 208 -0.65 15.85 3.06
CA ILE A 208 -0.93 16.57 1.81
C ILE A 208 0.31 16.62 0.90
N HIS A 209 1.50 16.82 1.47
CA HIS A 209 2.74 16.89 0.69
C HIS A 209 3.03 15.56 -0.01
N ARG A 210 2.98 14.43 0.71
CA ARG A 210 3.22 13.10 0.13
C ARG A 210 2.14 12.73 -0.88
N LYS A 211 0.87 12.97 -0.55
CA LYS A 211 -0.26 12.76 -1.49
C LYS A 211 -0.09 13.56 -2.79
N LYS A 212 0.34 14.82 -2.70
CA LYS A 212 0.67 15.66 -3.87
C LYS A 212 1.79 15.07 -4.72
N GLU A 213 2.88 14.63 -4.09
CA GLU A 213 4.01 14.02 -4.80
C GLU A 213 3.59 12.77 -5.59
N ILE A 214 2.79 11.89 -4.97
CA ILE A 214 2.26 10.69 -5.62
C ILE A 214 1.36 11.07 -6.80
N LEU A 215 0.44 12.01 -6.60
CA LEU A 215 -0.45 12.49 -7.67
C LEU A 215 0.33 13.09 -8.84
N LEU A 216 1.44 13.78 -8.58
CA LEU A 216 2.33 14.30 -9.62
C LEU A 216 3.02 13.18 -10.40
N SER A 217 3.47 12.11 -9.73
CA SER A 217 4.01 10.91 -10.40
C SER A 217 2.98 10.31 -11.36
N LEU A 218 1.75 10.10 -10.88
CA LEU A 218 0.65 9.56 -11.68
C LEU A 218 0.24 10.49 -12.82
N ALA A 219 0.29 11.81 -12.60
CA ALA A 219 0.06 12.78 -13.66
C ALA A 219 1.13 12.66 -14.75
N GLY A 220 2.39 12.41 -14.39
CA GLY A 220 3.48 12.16 -15.32
C GLY A 220 3.22 10.92 -16.19
N TYR A 221 2.75 9.82 -15.57
CA TYR A 221 2.37 8.60 -16.27
C TYR A 221 1.24 8.82 -17.29
N LEU A 222 0.20 9.58 -16.92
CA LEU A 222 -0.97 9.81 -17.78
C LEU A 222 -0.74 10.87 -18.86
N GLU A 223 0.29 11.71 -18.74
CA GLU A 223 0.53 12.85 -19.63
C GLU A 223 0.58 12.51 -21.13
N PRO A 224 1.27 11.43 -21.56
CA PRO A 224 1.31 11.06 -22.97
C PRO A 224 -0.09 10.77 -23.52
N TYR A 225 -0.91 10.02 -22.77
CA TYR A 225 -2.28 9.68 -23.16
C TYR A 225 -3.17 10.91 -23.20
N LEU A 226 -3.07 11.78 -22.19
CA LEU A 226 -3.85 13.03 -22.13
C LEU A 226 -3.56 13.92 -23.33
N LYS A 227 -2.29 14.13 -23.68
CA LYS A 227 -1.87 14.93 -24.84
C LYS A 227 -2.29 14.32 -26.17
N GLU A 228 -2.06 13.03 -26.35
CA GLU A 228 -2.40 12.36 -27.60
C GLU A 228 -3.92 12.33 -27.83
N PHE A 229 -4.72 12.12 -26.78
CA PHE A 229 -6.17 12.08 -26.87
C PHE A 229 -6.80 13.47 -27.06
N GLU A 230 -6.06 14.57 -26.87
CA GLU A 230 -6.50 15.90 -27.29
C GLU A 230 -6.59 16.03 -28.82
N HIS A 231 -5.83 15.22 -29.57
CA HIS A 231 -5.73 15.24 -31.02
C HIS A 231 -6.03 13.85 -31.62
N PRO A 232 -7.27 13.33 -31.49
CA PRO A 232 -7.59 11.95 -31.86
C PRO A 232 -7.40 11.64 -33.36
N GLU A 233 -7.38 12.67 -34.22
CA GLU A 233 -7.15 12.52 -35.66
C GLU A 233 -5.73 12.02 -35.97
N THR A 234 -4.74 12.40 -35.16
CA THR A 234 -3.31 12.14 -35.36
C THR A 234 -2.78 10.98 -34.52
N LEU A 235 -3.66 10.22 -33.86
CA LEU A 235 -3.26 9.08 -33.02
C LEU A 235 -2.53 7.99 -33.83
N PRO A 236 -1.46 7.40 -33.27
CA PRO A 236 -0.90 6.15 -33.77
C PRO A 236 -1.99 5.07 -33.85
N LYS A 237 -1.86 4.13 -34.79
CA LYS A 237 -2.90 3.12 -35.06
C LYS A 237 -3.37 2.40 -33.78
N GLU A 238 -2.43 1.91 -32.96
CA GLU A 238 -2.73 1.17 -31.73
C GLU A 238 -3.54 2.00 -30.72
N LEU A 239 -3.14 3.25 -30.50
CA LEU A 239 -3.86 4.16 -29.60
C LEU A 239 -5.19 4.65 -30.19
N LYS A 240 -5.29 4.73 -31.51
CA LYS A 240 -6.53 5.08 -32.21
C LYS A 240 -7.59 3.98 -32.05
N ASP A 241 -7.18 2.71 -32.12
CA ASP A 241 -8.07 1.58 -31.89
C ASP A 241 -8.61 1.60 -30.45
N ILE A 242 -7.72 1.75 -29.45
CA ILE A 242 -8.09 1.92 -28.04
C ILE A 242 -9.06 3.10 -27.85
N TYR A 243 -8.73 4.28 -28.39
CA TYR A 243 -9.56 5.48 -28.29
C TYR A 243 -10.97 5.27 -28.85
N ASN A 244 -11.09 4.60 -29.98
CA ASN A 244 -12.38 4.31 -30.61
C ASN A 244 -13.25 3.39 -29.74
N GLU A 245 -12.67 2.35 -29.13
CA GLU A 245 -13.39 1.48 -28.21
C GLU A 245 -13.86 2.25 -26.97
N LEU A 246 -13.01 3.11 -26.41
CA LEU A 246 -13.38 3.95 -25.26
C LEU A 246 -14.51 4.92 -25.59
N LYS A 247 -14.57 5.45 -26.80
CA LYS A 247 -15.64 6.34 -27.25
C LYS A 247 -17.01 5.69 -27.24
N ILE A 248 -17.09 4.36 -27.37
CA ILE A 248 -18.34 3.60 -27.35
C ILE A 248 -18.87 3.50 -25.93
N VAL A 249 -17.97 3.30 -24.95
CA VAL A 249 -18.34 3.01 -23.55
C VAL A 249 -18.29 4.25 -22.63
N LEU A 250 -17.63 5.33 -23.05
CA LEU A 250 -17.50 6.57 -22.28
C LEU A 250 -18.21 7.75 -22.94
N GLN A 251 -18.66 8.70 -22.13
CA GLN A 251 -19.28 9.92 -22.61
C GLN A 251 -18.29 10.80 -23.38
N THR A 252 -18.76 11.39 -24.47
CA THR A 252 -18.00 12.36 -25.26
C THR A 252 -18.56 13.77 -25.10
N LYS A 253 -17.69 14.78 -25.13
CA LYS A 253 -18.07 16.21 -25.08
C LYS A 253 -17.45 16.98 -26.24
N GLY A 254 -18.03 18.14 -26.53
CA GLY A 254 -17.63 19.03 -27.63
C GLY A 254 -18.68 19.16 -28.73
N ALA A 255 -18.61 20.26 -29.48
CA ALA A 255 -19.50 20.52 -30.60
C ALA A 255 -19.15 19.63 -31.80
N GLU A 256 -20.16 19.20 -32.55
CA GLU A 256 -19.94 18.45 -33.80
C GLU A 256 -19.27 19.29 -34.87
N THR A 257 -19.45 20.61 -34.82
CA THR A 257 -18.88 21.57 -35.75
C THR A 257 -18.34 22.80 -35.02
N ASP A 258 -17.30 23.42 -35.57
CA ASP A 258 -16.78 24.71 -35.08
C ASP A 258 -17.71 25.87 -35.49
N LYS A 259 -17.38 27.09 -35.06
CA LYS A 259 -18.14 28.30 -35.43
C LYS A 259 -18.20 28.55 -36.95
N LYS A 260 -17.41 27.84 -37.75
CA LYS A 260 -17.34 27.91 -39.22
C LYS A 260 -17.98 26.69 -39.89
N GLY A 261 -18.64 25.79 -39.14
CA GLY A 261 -19.29 24.59 -39.66
C GLY A 261 -18.33 23.42 -39.94
N LYS A 262 -17.04 23.52 -39.59
CA LYS A 262 -16.07 22.43 -39.80
C LYS A 262 -16.25 21.37 -38.73
N LYS A 263 -16.37 20.10 -39.15
CA LYS A 263 -16.53 18.97 -38.24
C LYS A 263 -15.36 18.87 -37.26
N ILE A 264 -15.64 18.80 -35.96
CA ILE A 264 -14.63 18.63 -34.91
C ILE A 264 -14.82 17.25 -34.26
N PRO A 265 -13.76 16.49 -34.01
CA PRO A 265 -13.87 15.24 -33.25
C PRO A 265 -14.35 15.53 -31.82
N LYS A 266 -15.41 14.82 -31.39
CA LYS A 266 -15.82 14.80 -29.98
C LYS A 266 -14.73 14.11 -29.16
N LYS A 267 -14.35 14.73 -28.03
CA LYS A 267 -13.36 14.23 -27.08
C LYS A 267 -14.03 13.39 -26.01
N ILE A 268 -13.33 12.40 -25.47
CA ILE A 268 -13.83 11.63 -24.32
C ILE A 268 -13.76 12.52 -23.07
N ALA A 269 -14.91 12.73 -22.42
CA ALA A 269 -15.07 13.78 -21.41
C ALA A 269 -14.17 13.57 -20.18
N VAL A 270 -13.92 12.32 -19.77
CA VAL A 270 -13.17 12.02 -18.55
C VAL A 270 -11.70 12.45 -18.62
N PHE A 271 -11.05 12.31 -19.78
CA PHE A 271 -9.64 12.69 -19.96
C PHE A 271 -9.46 14.21 -19.82
N ASP A 272 -10.34 14.97 -20.48
CA ASP A 272 -10.34 16.44 -20.36
C ASP A 272 -10.65 16.88 -18.91
N ASN A 273 -11.60 16.22 -18.23
CA ASN A 273 -11.93 16.54 -16.84
C ASN A 273 -10.75 16.26 -15.91
N LEU A 274 -10.08 15.10 -16.07
CA LEU A 274 -8.92 14.75 -15.27
C LEU A 274 -7.75 15.71 -15.51
N SER A 275 -7.50 16.10 -16.76
CA SER A 275 -6.51 17.13 -17.11
C SER A 275 -6.82 18.46 -16.41
N GLU A 276 -8.08 18.90 -16.42
CA GLU A 276 -8.50 20.09 -15.69
C GLU A 276 -8.28 19.95 -14.17
N MET A 277 -8.61 18.81 -13.58
CA MET A 277 -8.41 18.54 -12.16
C MET A 277 -6.93 18.63 -11.77
N TYR A 278 -6.02 18.08 -12.57
CA TYR A 278 -4.57 18.20 -12.32
C TYR A 278 -4.06 19.63 -12.47
N ASN A 279 -4.54 20.37 -13.46
CA ASN A 279 -4.05 21.73 -13.77
C ASN A 279 -4.56 22.77 -12.77
N LYS A 280 -5.85 22.69 -12.41
CA LYS A 280 -6.51 23.68 -11.52
C LYS A 280 -6.57 23.25 -10.06
N GLY A 281 -6.22 22.00 -9.77
CA GLY A 281 -6.16 21.43 -8.42
C GLY A 281 -4.85 21.67 -7.66
N GLY A 282 -3.96 22.54 -8.14
CA GLY A 282 -2.71 22.88 -7.44
C GLY A 282 -1.59 21.86 -7.54
N LEU A 283 -1.72 20.88 -8.44
CA LEU A 283 -0.72 19.84 -8.65
C LEU A 283 0.32 20.29 -9.66
N ARG A 284 -0.08 20.82 -10.82
CA ARG A 284 0.85 21.33 -11.86
C ARG A 284 0.99 22.86 -11.82
N HIS A 285 2.17 23.37 -12.19
CA HIS A 285 2.48 24.81 -12.15
C HIS A 285 1.47 25.66 -12.95
N ASN A 286 1.10 26.78 -12.33
CA ASN A 286 0.03 27.73 -12.67
C ASN A 286 -0.07 28.17 -14.12
N ASN A 287 -1.32 28.19 -14.63
CA ASN A 287 -1.88 29.31 -15.37
C ASN A 287 -3.37 29.45 -14.99
N ASP A 288 -3.74 30.60 -14.44
CA ASP A 288 -5.08 31.14 -14.13
C ASP A 288 -6.08 30.29 -13.30
N LYS A 289 -6.46 30.85 -12.14
CA LYS A 289 -7.50 30.39 -11.19
C LYS A 289 -7.32 28.96 -10.69
N GLN A 290 -6.47 28.84 -9.68
CA GLN A 290 -6.32 27.63 -8.87
C GLN A 290 -7.50 27.46 -7.90
N TYR A 291 -8.14 26.29 -7.93
CA TYR A 291 -9.29 25.99 -7.06
C TYR A 291 -8.86 25.76 -5.60
N HIS A 292 -7.63 25.33 -5.38
CA HIS A 292 -7.11 24.97 -4.06
C HIS A 292 -6.75 26.18 -3.16
N LEU A 293 -6.62 27.40 -3.71
CA LEU A 293 -6.08 28.55 -2.96
C LEU A 293 -6.93 28.99 -1.76
N ASN A 294 -8.22 28.62 -1.74
CA ASN A 294 -9.14 28.98 -0.66
C ASN A 294 -9.57 27.77 0.18
N MET A 295 -8.95 26.60 -0.02
CA MET A 295 -9.27 25.37 0.71
C MET A 295 -8.42 25.26 1.96
N ASN A 296 -8.99 24.73 3.05
CA ASN A 296 -8.19 24.26 4.18
C ASN A 296 -7.55 22.89 3.87
N ASP A 297 -6.72 22.40 4.79
CA ASP A 297 -5.98 21.13 4.62
C ASP A 297 -6.91 19.92 4.45
N GLU A 298 -8.01 19.83 5.18
CA GLU A 298 -8.98 18.73 5.05
C GLU A 298 -9.72 18.78 3.70
N GLU A 299 -10.11 19.97 3.26
CA GLU A 299 -10.76 20.20 1.96
C GLU A 299 -9.80 19.88 0.81
N LEU A 300 -8.53 20.25 0.94
CA LEU A 300 -7.50 19.98 -0.04
C LEU A 300 -7.18 18.48 -0.13
N GLU A 301 -7.08 17.80 1.01
CA GLU A 301 -6.91 16.34 1.05
C GLU A 301 -8.09 15.64 0.37
N GLN A 302 -9.32 16.00 0.72
CA GLN A 302 -10.50 15.43 0.09
C GLN A 302 -10.52 15.68 -1.43
N TRP A 303 -10.04 16.83 -1.88
CA TRP A 303 -9.88 17.14 -3.30
C TRP A 303 -8.83 16.24 -3.95
N TYR A 304 -7.69 16.03 -3.29
CA TYR A 304 -6.67 15.09 -3.76
C TYR A 304 -7.20 13.66 -3.84
N ASP A 305 -8.01 13.20 -2.88
CA ASP A 305 -8.60 11.86 -2.91
C ASP A 305 -9.56 11.68 -4.11
N ASN A 306 -10.27 12.75 -4.49
CA ASN A 306 -11.11 12.77 -5.69
C ASN A 306 -10.28 12.72 -6.98
N ILE A 307 -9.14 13.44 -7.03
CA ILE A 307 -8.20 13.36 -8.15
C ILE A 307 -7.64 11.95 -8.25
N TYR A 308 -7.17 11.39 -7.13
CA TYR A 308 -6.63 10.03 -7.08
C TYR A 308 -7.63 9.01 -7.62
N SER A 309 -8.87 9.03 -7.12
CA SER A 309 -9.94 8.13 -7.58
C SER A 309 -10.24 8.29 -9.08
N SER A 310 -10.23 9.53 -9.58
CA SER A 310 -10.44 9.82 -11.01
C SER A 310 -9.27 9.33 -11.87
N THR A 311 -8.05 9.41 -11.35
CA THR A 311 -6.85 8.86 -11.97
C THR A 311 -6.91 7.35 -12.07
N LEU A 312 -7.29 6.65 -10.99
CA LEU A 312 -7.48 5.20 -11.00
C LEU A 312 -8.50 4.81 -12.08
N PHE A 313 -9.64 5.50 -12.12
CA PHE A 313 -10.68 5.24 -13.12
C PHE A 313 -10.18 5.43 -14.56
N VAL A 314 -9.39 6.46 -14.84
CA VAL A 314 -8.84 6.70 -16.17
C VAL A 314 -7.83 5.61 -16.58
N ILE A 315 -6.97 5.17 -15.66
CA ILE A 315 -6.02 4.08 -15.96
C ILE A 315 -6.76 2.77 -16.24
N LEU A 316 -7.76 2.42 -15.42
CA LEU A 316 -8.62 1.25 -15.66
C LEU A 316 -9.39 1.37 -16.98
N SER A 317 -9.84 2.56 -17.32
CA SER A 317 -10.51 2.81 -18.61
C SER A 317 -9.55 2.53 -19.77
N LEU A 318 -8.30 3.01 -19.73
CA LEU A 318 -7.31 2.72 -20.76
C LEU A 318 -7.10 1.22 -20.94
N GLU A 319 -7.01 0.47 -19.84
CA GLU A 319 -6.87 -0.99 -19.89
C GLU A 319 -8.11 -1.69 -20.46
N MET A 320 -9.31 -1.22 -20.11
CA MET A 320 -10.55 -1.69 -20.72
C MET A 320 -10.54 -1.48 -22.24
N GLY A 321 -10.09 -0.33 -22.72
CA GLY A 321 -9.96 -0.04 -24.16
C GLY A 321 -9.01 -1.00 -24.88
N ARG A 322 -7.87 -1.35 -24.26
CA ARG A 322 -6.95 -2.38 -24.76
C ARG A 322 -7.62 -3.75 -24.84
N ASN A 323 -8.35 -4.14 -23.79
CA ASN A 323 -9.04 -5.42 -23.74
C ASN A 323 -10.16 -5.52 -24.79
N LEU A 324 -10.92 -4.46 -25.02
CA LEU A 324 -11.92 -4.40 -26.09
C LEU A 324 -11.30 -4.50 -27.48
N SER A 325 -10.17 -3.81 -27.72
CA SER A 325 -9.43 -3.92 -28.98
C SER A 325 -8.99 -5.37 -29.24
N LYS A 326 -8.38 -6.03 -28.24
CA LYS A 326 -7.98 -7.44 -28.32
C LYS A 326 -9.19 -8.36 -28.56
N LEU A 327 -10.31 -8.13 -27.89
CA LEU A 327 -11.54 -8.89 -28.09
C LEU A 327 -12.04 -8.78 -29.54
N ASN A 328 -11.99 -7.59 -30.13
CA ASN A 328 -12.41 -7.37 -31.51
C ASN A 328 -11.45 -8.01 -32.53
N GLU A 329 -10.17 -8.14 -32.21
CA GLU A 329 -9.23 -8.96 -33.00
C GLU A 329 -9.54 -10.46 -32.90
N LEU A 330 -9.88 -10.95 -31.71
CA LEU A 330 -10.27 -12.35 -31.51
C LEU A 330 -11.54 -12.72 -32.28
N LYS A 331 -12.53 -11.82 -32.35
CA LYS A 331 -13.76 -12.03 -33.14
C LYS A 331 -13.53 -12.11 -34.65
N LYS A 332 -12.38 -11.66 -35.15
CA LYS A 332 -12.03 -11.71 -36.58
C LYS A 332 -11.31 -13.01 -36.98
N LYS A 333 -10.88 -13.81 -35.99
CA LYS A 333 -10.39 -15.18 -36.19
C LYS A 333 -11.58 -16.13 -36.25
#